data_AF-A0A7C3GLT4-F1
#
_entry.id   AF-A0A7C3GLT4-F1
#
_cell.length_a   1.000
_cell.length_b   1.000
_cell.length_c   1.000
_cell.angle_alpha   90.00
_cell.angle_beta   90.00
_cell.angle_gamma   90.00
#
_symmetry.space_group_name_H-M   'P 1'
#
loop_
_entity.id
_entity.type
_entity.pdbx_description
1 polymer ?
#
loop_
_entity_poly.entity_id
_entity_poly.type
_entity_poly.pdbx_seq_one_letter_code
_entity_poly.pdbx_strand_id
1 'polypeptide(L)'
;MDALGNLDEMDYMMWYYRAVALEAAGHLQEARRALAQAVERLEATLATLSPEHQALSRRRVAEHRAILAAWAERQPRQSTVILPTHHGSGARAVRWTVHAPEDEDIPDDLARRRHRLRRLLDEAASQGARPTVQALAQALGVSRRTVRRDLAALEGAPKTSPAAD
;
A
#
# COMPACT_ATOMS: atom_id res chain seq x y z
N MET A 1 -23.31 -10.18 36.32
CA MET A 1 -22.57 -8.99 35.85
C MET A 1 -21.38 -9.53 35.09
N ASP A 2 -21.37 -9.37 33.75
CA ASP A 2 -20.14 -9.22 32.93
C ASP A 2 -20.52 -9.03 31.44
N ALA A 3 -21.52 -8.17 31.19
CA ALA A 3 -21.77 -7.67 29.83
C ALA A 3 -20.75 -6.58 29.43
N LEU A 4 -20.02 -6.03 30.42
CA LEU A 4 -18.98 -5.02 30.21
C LEU A 4 -17.60 -5.62 29.89
N GLY A 5 -17.33 -6.87 30.29
CA GLY A 5 -16.09 -7.57 29.91
C GLY A 5 -16.00 -7.90 28.42
N ASN A 6 -17.15 -8.15 27.78
CA ASN A 6 -17.25 -8.44 26.34
C ASN A 6 -17.07 -7.20 25.43
N LEU A 7 -17.23 -5.99 25.96
CA LEU A 7 -17.09 -4.75 25.17
C LEU A 7 -15.62 -4.38 24.95
N ASP A 8 -14.75 -4.64 25.93
CA ASP A 8 -13.30 -4.51 25.77
C ASP A 8 -12.75 -5.60 24.83
N GLU A 9 -13.31 -6.81 24.90
CA GLU A 9 -12.90 -7.97 24.11
C GLU A 9 -13.22 -7.82 22.60
N MET A 10 -14.04 -6.85 22.21
CA MET A 10 -14.43 -6.58 20.82
C MET A 10 -14.13 -5.15 20.33
N ASP A 11 -13.23 -4.41 21.00
CA ASP A 11 -12.86 -3.03 20.61
C ASP A 11 -12.39 -2.96 19.13
N TYR A 12 -11.70 -3.99 18.63
CA TYR A 12 -11.30 -4.08 17.22
C TYR A 12 -12.49 -4.01 16.24
N MET A 13 -13.69 -4.47 16.63
CA MET A 13 -14.88 -4.40 15.77
C MET A 13 -15.40 -2.97 15.63
N MET A 14 -15.36 -2.18 16.70
CA MET A 14 -15.74 -0.77 16.63
C MET A 14 -14.87 -0.03 15.62
N TRP A 15 -13.56 -0.24 15.67
CA TRP A 15 -12.62 0.36 14.71
C TRP A 15 -12.85 -0.13 13.29
N TYR A 16 -13.15 -1.42 13.10
CA TYR A 16 -13.48 -1.96 11.78
C TYR A 16 -14.75 -1.33 11.20
N TYR A 17 -15.85 -1.26 11.97
CA TYR A 17 -17.08 -0.63 11.49
C TYR A 17 -16.90 0.88 11.24
N ARG A 18 -16.09 1.55 12.05
CA ARG A 18 -15.69 2.94 11.79
C ARG A 18 -14.98 3.07 10.44
N ALA A 19 -14.05 2.17 10.13
CA ALA A 19 -13.36 2.17 8.83
C ALA A 19 -14.34 2.01 7.67
N VAL A 20 -15.28 1.06 7.77
CA VAL A 20 -16.32 0.82 6.75
C VAL A 20 -17.20 2.06 6.56
N ALA A 21 -17.63 2.70 7.65
CA ALA A 21 -18.46 3.90 7.58
C ALA A 21 -17.72 5.10 6.95
N LEU A 22 -16.44 5.30 7.33
CA LEU A 22 -15.61 6.37 6.76
C LEU A 22 -15.34 6.15 5.28
N GLU A 23 -15.12 4.91 4.85
CA GLU A 23 -14.93 4.57 3.45
C GLU A 23 -16.19 4.85 2.62
N ALA A 24 -17.36 4.44 3.12
CA ALA A 24 -18.65 4.75 2.48
C ALA A 24 -18.91 6.26 2.35
N ALA A 25 -18.35 7.06 3.27
CA ALA A 25 -18.42 8.52 3.25
C ALA A 25 -17.30 9.19 2.43
N GLY A 26 -16.38 8.42 1.84
CA GLY A 26 -15.27 8.95 1.03
C GLY A 26 -14.06 9.46 1.84
N HIS A 27 -14.04 9.28 3.16
CA HIS A 27 -12.93 9.68 4.04
C HIS A 27 -11.81 8.61 4.05
N LEU A 28 -11.19 8.37 2.88
CA LEU A 28 -10.28 7.24 2.65
C LEU A 28 -9.08 7.18 3.62
N GLN A 29 -8.46 8.32 3.91
CA GLN A 29 -7.32 8.39 4.83
C GLN A 29 -7.71 8.04 6.27
N GLU A 30 -8.86 8.54 6.74
CA GLU A 30 -9.37 8.20 8.07
C GLU A 30 -9.82 6.74 8.14
N ALA A 31 -10.44 6.23 7.07
CA ALA A 31 -10.82 4.82 6.97
C ALA A 31 -9.60 3.89 7.08
N ARG A 32 -8.49 4.21 6.40
CA ARG A 32 -7.22 3.46 6.52
C ARG A 32 -6.68 3.47 7.94
N ARG A 33 -6.67 4.64 8.59
CA ARG A 33 -6.22 4.75 10.00
C ARG A 33 -7.10 3.91 10.93
N ALA A 34 -8.42 3.98 10.77
CA ALA A 34 -9.35 3.19 11.57
C ALA A 34 -9.15 1.67 11.34
N LEU A 35 -8.92 1.24 10.11
CA LEU A 35 -8.65 -0.17 9.81
C LEU A 35 -7.30 -0.63 10.42
N ALA A 36 -6.26 0.20 10.37
CA ALA A 36 -4.98 -0.11 11.02
C ALA A 36 -5.16 -0.32 12.53
N GLN A 37 -5.97 0.53 13.19
CA GLN A 37 -6.33 0.39 14.60
C GLN A 37 -7.11 -0.90 14.88
N ALA A 38 -8.03 -1.29 13.99
CA ALA A 38 -8.76 -2.55 14.11
C ALA A 38 -7.82 -3.76 14.08
N VAL A 39 -6.86 -3.78 13.16
CA VAL A 39 -5.86 -4.87 13.03
C VAL A 39 -4.95 -4.92 14.25
N GLU A 40 -4.42 -3.77 14.67
CA GLU A 40 -3.54 -3.68 15.85
C GLU A 40 -4.21 -4.26 17.09
N ARG A 41 -5.47 -3.87 17.35
CA ARG A 41 -6.24 -4.35 18.49
C ARG A 41 -6.60 -5.82 18.36
N LEU A 42 -6.99 -6.28 17.17
CA LEU A 42 -7.25 -7.70 16.91
C LEU A 42 -6.00 -8.53 17.21
N GLU A 43 -4.84 -8.14 16.71
CA GLU A 43 -3.58 -8.84 16.93
C GLU A 43 -3.18 -8.81 18.41
N ALA A 44 -3.41 -7.70 19.12
CA ALA A 44 -3.19 -7.63 20.57
C ALA A 44 -4.09 -8.60 21.35
N THR A 45 -5.37 -8.71 20.98
CA THR A 45 -6.29 -9.71 21.57
C THR A 45 -5.82 -11.13 21.27
N LEU A 46 -5.45 -11.43 20.02
CA LEU A 46 -4.97 -12.76 19.62
C LEU A 46 -3.65 -13.13 20.30
N ALA A 47 -2.77 -12.17 20.58
CA ALA A 47 -1.50 -12.43 21.26
C ALA A 47 -1.65 -13.04 22.67
N THR A 48 -2.82 -12.90 23.30
CA THR A 48 -3.13 -13.56 24.58
C THR A 48 -3.39 -15.05 24.46
N LEU A 49 -3.66 -15.54 23.25
CA LEU A 49 -3.98 -16.94 22.96
C LEU A 49 -2.74 -17.75 22.56
N SER A 50 -2.83 -19.08 22.67
CA SER A 50 -1.81 -19.98 22.13
C SER A 50 -1.72 -19.85 20.59
N PRO A 51 -0.55 -20.15 19.97
CA PRO A 51 -0.40 -20.05 18.51
C PRO A 51 -1.43 -20.86 17.70
N GLU A 52 -1.84 -22.01 18.22
CA GLU A 52 -2.89 -22.84 17.61
C GLU A 52 -4.25 -22.15 17.65
N HIS A 53 -4.64 -21.60 18.81
CA HIS A 53 -5.88 -20.85 18.94
C HIS A 53 -5.87 -19.56 18.11
N GLN A 54 -4.72 -18.88 18.00
CA GLN A 54 -4.57 -17.74 17.09
C GLN A 54 -4.84 -18.15 15.63
N ALA A 55 -4.20 -19.21 15.15
CA ALA A 55 -4.39 -19.71 13.79
C ALA A 55 -5.83 -20.14 13.52
N LEU A 56 -6.46 -20.81 14.49
CA LEU A 56 -7.88 -21.19 14.41
C LEU A 56 -8.79 -19.98 14.37
N SER A 57 -8.55 -18.96 15.20
CA SER A 57 -9.34 -17.72 15.24
C SER A 57 -9.27 -16.98 13.91
N ARG A 58 -8.04 -16.73 13.40
CA ARG A 58 -7.82 -16.08 12.09
C ARG A 58 -8.49 -16.84 10.94
N ARG A 59 -8.65 -18.16 11.05
CA ARG A 59 -9.27 -18.99 9.99
C ARG A 59 -10.78 -19.14 10.12
N ARG A 60 -11.33 -19.18 11.35
CA ARG A 60 -12.73 -19.57 11.60
C ARG A 60 -13.63 -18.39 11.95
N VAL A 61 -13.12 -17.37 12.64
CA VAL A 61 -13.93 -16.20 13.02
C VAL A 61 -14.12 -15.32 11.78
N ALA A 62 -15.38 -15.07 11.41
CA ALA A 62 -15.71 -14.38 10.16
C ALA A 62 -15.21 -12.93 10.18
N GLU A 63 -15.35 -12.28 11.33
CA GLU A 63 -14.97 -10.91 11.60
C GLU A 63 -13.45 -10.72 11.50
N HIS A 64 -12.67 -11.63 12.10
CA HIS A 64 -11.21 -11.59 12.03
C HIS A 64 -10.74 -11.74 10.59
N ARG A 65 -11.36 -12.65 9.83
CA ARG A 65 -11.09 -12.79 8.40
C ARG A 65 -11.44 -11.52 7.62
N ALA A 66 -12.57 -10.89 7.91
CA ALA A 66 -12.99 -9.67 7.22
C ALA A 66 -12.00 -8.51 7.47
N ILE A 67 -11.57 -8.32 8.72
CA ILE A 67 -10.57 -7.30 9.08
C ILE A 67 -9.23 -7.57 8.39
N LEU A 68 -8.73 -8.82 8.48
CA LEU A 68 -7.44 -9.20 7.91
C LEU A 68 -7.46 -9.17 6.37
N ALA A 69 -8.57 -9.56 5.74
CA ALA A 69 -8.74 -9.45 4.29
C ALA A 69 -8.75 -7.97 3.86
N ALA A 70 -9.53 -7.13 4.52
CA ALA A 70 -9.57 -5.70 4.26
C ALA A 70 -8.19 -5.03 4.43
N TRP A 71 -7.43 -5.45 5.45
CA TRP A 71 -6.07 -4.98 5.68
C TRP A 71 -5.11 -5.44 4.59
N ALA A 72 -5.18 -6.72 4.20
CA ALA A 72 -4.34 -7.32 3.16
C ALA A 72 -4.54 -6.66 1.80
N GLU A 73 -5.79 -6.37 1.42
CA GLU A 73 -6.13 -5.63 0.19
C GLU A 73 -5.54 -4.22 0.17
N ARG A 74 -5.40 -3.61 1.35
CA ARG A 74 -4.84 -2.28 1.55
C ARG A 74 -3.36 -2.31 1.94
N GLN A 75 -2.64 -3.40 1.66
CA GLN A 75 -1.19 -3.39 1.76
C GLN A 75 -0.55 -2.90 0.45
N PRO A 76 0.58 -2.17 0.53
CA PRO A 76 1.38 -1.90 -0.63
C PRO A 76 1.79 -3.20 -1.33
N ARG A 77 1.57 -3.28 -2.65
CA ARG A 77 2.04 -4.40 -3.45
C ARG A 77 3.43 -4.08 -3.95
N GLN A 78 4.38 -4.85 -3.47
CA GLN A 78 5.79 -4.70 -3.81
C GLN A 78 6.25 -5.85 -4.70
N SER A 79 7.17 -5.54 -5.60
CA SER A 79 7.78 -6.51 -6.50
C SER A 79 9.29 -6.35 -6.47
N THR A 80 10.00 -7.47 -6.62
CA THR A 80 11.44 -7.46 -6.87
C THR A 80 11.68 -7.64 -8.35
N VAL A 81 12.50 -6.77 -8.95
CA VAL A 81 12.86 -6.83 -10.38
C VAL A 81 14.37 -6.66 -10.54
N ILE A 82 14.94 -7.30 -11.56
CA ILE A 82 16.34 -7.10 -11.94
C ILE A 82 16.43 -5.91 -12.89
N LEU A 83 17.12 -4.85 -12.48
CA LEU A 83 17.27 -3.61 -13.26
C LEU A 83 18.75 -3.28 -13.52
N PRO A 84 19.07 -2.64 -14.66
CA PRO A 84 20.40 -2.10 -14.91
C PRO A 84 20.88 -1.16 -13.80
N THR A 85 22.17 -1.14 -13.49
CA THR A 85 22.75 -0.20 -12.52
C THR A 85 23.02 1.17 -13.15
N HIS A 86 23.14 2.21 -12.32
CA HIS A 86 23.46 3.57 -12.80
C HIS A 86 24.86 3.72 -13.40
N HIS A 87 25.83 2.94 -12.93
CA HIS A 87 27.26 3.17 -13.18
C HIS A 87 27.98 2.02 -13.90
N GLY A 88 27.28 1.12 -14.58
CA GLY A 88 27.95 0.05 -15.34
C GLY A 88 27.04 -0.90 -16.10
N SER A 89 27.65 -1.94 -16.67
CA SER A 89 27.01 -3.04 -17.41
C SER A 89 26.31 -4.08 -16.51
N GLY A 90 26.17 -3.78 -15.21
CA GLY A 90 25.60 -4.69 -14.22
C GLY A 90 24.08 -4.57 -14.10
N ALA A 91 23.47 -5.56 -13.46
CA ALA A 91 22.09 -5.52 -13.05
C ALA A 91 21.97 -5.88 -11.56
N ARG A 92 20.96 -5.34 -10.88
CA ARG A 92 20.71 -5.61 -9.47
C ARG A 92 19.23 -5.83 -9.19
N ALA A 93 18.96 -6.58 -8.13
CA ALA A 93 17.61 -6.69 -7.59
C ALA A 93 17.20 -5.36 -6.95
N VAL A 94 16.02 -4.89 -7.33
CA VAL A 94 15.36 -3.69 -6.83
C VAL A 94 13.99 -4.08 -6.33
N ARG A 95 13.69 -3.69 -5.09
CA ARG A 95 12.37 -3.86 -4.50
C ARG A 95 11.62 -2.55 -4.65
N TRP A 96 10.54 -2.56 -5.43
CA TRP A 96 9.75 -1.35 -5.69
C TRP A 96 8.25 -1.57 -5.41
N THR A 97 7.56 -0.49 -5.08
CA THR A 97 6.15 -0.44 -4.70
C THR A 97 5.29 -0.15 -5.93
N VAL A 98 4.78 -1.23 -6.53
CA VAL A 98 3.96 -1.19 -7.75
C VAL A 98 2.61 -0.53 -7.49
N HIS A 99 2.04 -0.79 -6.32
CA HIS A 99 0.79 -0.20 -5.87
C HIS A 99 0.91 0.16 -4.40
N ALA A 100 0.50 1.38 -4.06
CA ALA A 100 0.31 1.82 -2.69
C ALA A 100 -1.15 2.22 -2.51
N PRO A 101 -1.80 1.94 -1.37
CA PRO A 101 -3.20 2.31 -1.14
C PRO A 101 -3.50 3.79 -1.36
N GLU A 102 -2.54 4.66 -1.06
CA GLU A 102 -2.61 6.12 -1.22
C GLU A 102 -2.73 6.52 -2.70
N ASP A 103 -2.36 5.65 -3.64
CA ASP A 103 -2.59 5.91 -5.06
C ASP A 103 -4.08 6.11 -5.37
N GLU A 104 -4.96 5.46 -4.62
CA GLU A 104 -6.41 5.54 -4.81
C GLU A 104 -6.98 6.90 -4.37
N ASP A 105 -6.23 7.71 -3.63
CA ASP A 105 -6.61 9.08 -3.28
C ASP A 105 -6.46 10.05 -4.47
N ILE A 106 -5.80 9.61 -5.55
CA ILE A 106 -5.61 10.40 -6.77
C ILE A 106 -6.73 10.04 -7.75
N PRO A 107 -7.76 10.89 -7.95
CA PRO A 107 -8.95 10.50 -8.70
C PRO A 107 -8.70 10.37 -10.21
N ASP A 108 -7.77 11.17 -10.75
CA ASP A 108 -7.43 11.15 -12.17
C ASP A 108 -6.44 10.01 -12.49
N ASP A 109 -6.84 9.10 -13.37
CA ASP A 109 -6.05 7.92 -13.77
C ASP A 109 -4.67 8.29 -14.34
N LEU A 110 -4.59 9.42 -15.06
CA LEU A 110 -3.33 9.91 -15.63
C LEU A 110 -2.40 10.41 -14.54
N ALA A 111 -2.89 11.25 -13.62
CA ALA A 111 -2.15 11.74 -12.47
C ALA A 111 -1.71 10.59 -11.56
N ARG A 112 -2.60 9.63 -11.29
CA ARG A 112 -2.29 8.44 -10.48
C ARG A 112 -1.17 7.62 -11.11
N ARG A 113 -1.25 7.36 -12.41
CA ARG A 113 -0.20 6.62 -13.12
C ARG A 113 1.14 7.35 -13.13
N ARG A 114 1.14 8.68 -13.29
CA ARG A 114 2.34 9.51 -13.22
C ARG A 114 2.95 9.54 -11.82
N HIS A 115 2.11 9.58 -10.79
CA HIS A 115 2.54 9.45 -9.40
C HIS A 115 3.23 8.10 -9.15
N ARG A 116 2.60 6.99 -9.55
CA ARG A 116 3.19 5.65 -9.48
C ARG A 116 4.51 5.56 -10.25
N LEU A 117 4.56 6.10 -11.46
CA LEU A 117 5.77 6.14 -12.28
C LEU A 117 6.92 6.89 -11.59
N ARG A 118 6.64 8.07 -11.00
CA ARG A 118 7.62 8.84 -10.23
C ARG A 118 8.16 8.01 -9.07
N ARG A 119 7.28 7.39 -8.26
CA ARG A 119 7.68 6.51 -7.16
C ARG A 119 8.64 5.40 -7.62
N LEU A 120 8.30 4.69 -8.69
CA LEU A 120 9.15 3.61 -9.21
C LEU A 120 10.53 4.10 -9.68
N LEU A 121 10.60 5.29 -10.27
CA LEU A 121 11.87 5.91 -10.66
C LEU A 121 12.72 6.26 -9.44
N ASP A 122 12.10 6.88 -8.43
CA ASP A 122 12.79 7.32 -7.22
C ASP A 122 13.27 6.12 -6.37
N GLU A 123 12.45 5.07 -6.23
CA GLU A 123 12.81 3.83 -5.54
C GLU A 123 13.92 3.05 -6.26
N ALA A 124 13.92 3.02 -7.59
CA ALA A 124 15.00 2.39 -8.35
C ALA A 124 16.30 3.19 -8.21
N ALA A 125 16.22 4.53 -8.31
CA ALA A 125 17.37 5.42 -8.17
C ALA A 125 18.00 5.36 -6.77
N SER A 126 17.19 5.35 -5.71
CA SER A 126 17.67 5.19 -4.32
C SER A 126 18.35 3.84 -4.10
N GLN A 127 17.96 2.83 -4.86
CA GLN A 127 18.60 1.53 -4.94
C GLN A 127 19.64 1.47 -6.07
N GLY A 128 20.22 2.58 -6.53
CA GLY A 128 21.34 2.59 -7.48
C GLY A 128 21.07 1.91 -8.83
N ALA A 129 19.80 1.82 -9.23
CA ALA A 129 19.36 1.19 -10.47
C ALA A 129 18.60 2.16 -11.37
N ARG A 130 18.65 1.90 -12.67
CA ARG A 130 17.94 2.66 -13.69
C ARG A 130 16.90 1.78 -14.37
N PRO A 131 15.60 1.99 -14.13
CA PRO A 131 14.57 1.14 -14.70
C PRO A 131 14.46 1.35 -16.22
N THR A 132 14.20 0.27 -16.95
CA THR A 132 13.93 0.34 -18.39
C THR A 132 12.46 0.68 -18.64
N VAL A 133 12.17 1.27 -19.81
CA VAL A 133 10.77 1.51 -20.24
C VAL A 133 9.95 0.22 -20.24
N GLN A 134 10.57 -0.92 -20.57
CA GLN A 134 9.90 -2.22 -20.55
C GLN A 134 9.55 -2.65 -19.11
N ALA A 135 10.48 -2.52 -18.17
CA ALA A 135 10.22 -2.89 -16.77
C ALA A 135 9.12 -2.00 -16.15
N LEU A 136 9.13 -0.70 -16.44
CA LEU A 136 8.10 0.24 -16.01
C LEU A 136 6.73 -0.10 -16.61
N ALA A 137 6.68 -0.43 -17.90
CA ALA A 137 5.46 -0.83 -18.58
C ALA A 137 4.85 -2.10 -17.98
N GLN A 138 5.70 -3.09 -17.68
CA GLN A 138 5.28 -4.33 -17.03
C GLN A 138 4.77 -4.08 -15.60
N ALA A 139 5.48 -3.29 -14.80
CA ALA A 139 5.07 -2.96 -13.45
C ALA A 139 3.72 -2.23 -13.42
N LEU A 140 3.52 -1.26 -14.30
CA LEU A 140 2.31 -0.45 -14.34
C LEU A 140 1.16 -1.07 -15.13
N GLY A 141 1.37 -2.20 -15.82
CA GLY A 141 0.35 -2.85 -16.65
C GLY A 141 -0.08 -2.02 -17.86
N VAL A 142 0.81 -1.19 -18.43
CA VAL A 142 0.50 -0.30 -19.57
C VAL A 142 1.47 -0.51 -20.74
N SER A 143 1.17 0.10 -21.89
CA SER A 143 2.05 0.02 -23.06
C SER A 143 3.35 0.82 -22.87
N ARG A 144 4.43 0.38 -23.54
CA ARG A 144 5.71 1.15 -23.60
C ARG A 144 5.52 2.57 -24.16
N ARG A 145 4.56 2.75 -25.08
CA ARG A 145 4.22 4.07 -25.63
C ARG A 145 3.61 4.99 -24.57
N THR A 146 2.73 4.46 -23.73
CA THR A 146 2.13 5.17 -22.59
C THR A 146 3.22 5.63 -21.62
N VAL A 147 4.11 4.72 -21.22
CA VAL A 147 5.23 5.05 -20.33
C VAL A 147 6.11 6.16 -20.91
N ARG A 148 6.52 6.08 -22.18
CA ARG A 148 7.32 7.13 -22.82
C ARG A 148 6.64 8.50 -22.81
N ARG A 149 5.33 8.53 -23.09
CA ARG A 149 4.53 9.76 -23.05
C ARG A 149 4.49 10.37 -21.64
N ASP A 150 4.32 9.53 -20.62
CA ASP A 150 4.28 9.98 -19.24
C ASP A 150 5.65 10.44 -18.72
N LEU A 151 6.73 9.75 -19.10
CA LEU A 151 8.11 10.19 -18.80
C LEU A 151 8.41 11.56 -19.39
N ALA A 152 8.06 11.79 -20.67
CA ALA A 152 8.27 13.09 -21.31
C ALA A 152 7.50 14.22 -20.58
N ALA A 153 6.29 13.94 -20.11
CA ALA A 153 5.51 14.90 -19.32
C ALA A 153 6.12 15.17 -17.93
N LEU A 154 6.76 14.16 -17.32
CA LEU A 154 7.45 14.27 -16.03
C LEU A 154 8.81 14.99 -16.13
N GLU A 155 9.48 14.91 -17.28
CA GLU A 155 10.73 15.63 -17.58
C GLU A 155 10.49 17.10 -17.92
N GLY A 156 9.34 17.43 -18.51
CA GLY A 156 8.92 18.80 -18.82
C GLY A 156 8.27 19.57 -17.68
N ALA A 157 7.99 18.93 -16.53
CA ALA A 157 7.44 19.60 -15.36
C ALA A 157 8.56 20.32 -14.57
N PRO A 158 8.35 21.57 -14.10
CA PRO A 158 9.31 22.24 -13.24
C PRO A 158 9.51 21.42 -11.96
N LYS A 159 10.76 21.11 -11.63
CA LYS A 159 11.12 20.46 -10.36
C LYS A 159 10.82 21.44 -9.23
N THR A 160 9.65 21.34 -8.62
CA THR A 160 9.37 22.02 -7.35
C THR A 160 10.15 21.30 -6.25
N SER A 161 11.42 21.67 -6.08
CA SER A 161 12.12 21.45 -4.82
C SER A 161 11.47 22.34 -3.77
N PRO A 162 11.03 21.83 -2.60
CA PRO A 162 10.68 22.69 -1.49
C PRO A 162 11.95 23.42 -1.04
N ALA A 163 11.87 24.75 -0.97
CA ALA A 163 12.87 25.59 -0.35
C ALA A 163 13.06 25.15 1.11
N ALA A 164 14.33 25.00 1.49
CA ALA A 164 14.72 24.92 2.88
C ALA A 164 14.63 26.33 3.48
N ASP A 165 13.88 26.46 4.56
CA ASP A 165 14.09 27.46 5.62
C ASP A 165 14.58 26.71 6.87
#